data_AF-A0A7X8VNF6-F1
#
_entry.id   AF-A0A7X8VNF6-F1
#
_cell.length_a   1.000
_cell.length_b   1.000
_cell.length_c   1.000
_cell.angle_alpha   90.00
_cell.angle_beta   90.00
_cell.angle_gamma   90.00
#
_symmetry.space_group_name_H-M   'P 1'
#
loop_
_entity.id
_entity.type
_entity.pdbx_description
1 polymer ?
#
loop_
_entity_poly.entity_id
_entity_poly.type
_entity_poly.pdbx_seq_one_letter_code
_entity_poly.pdbx_strand_id
1 'polypeptide(L)'
;MIQSVCLSLSDLLGSSYIDSVCRASAALGLGTYDSLLELGQRKVDFYPAELADFLDAQLEQSGEALFPVFAGSSAGAGTQAFEAALHRQSAPLSGLGFFRLPEDGCPALIAKSEHYQASLGHNFPGYGLLQFAARIGITNITHNNTRGHVTRLLERELIRVANGLQREEQEQLEALIASDEPHLLNRVLNLQTGSLACEAALKMMLARFYRLQDNFPEPVHSGKTPVFLVMGDFKGGKEANYHGTNILNQLLRGMWPGLAARMEAAGIYKCQPVPINDYAAFAEIFAREHSGNSRVAGFMHELVLMNYGGIRLQNAYVQACHKLCQENEVPVFIDEIQSCMWSPEMLLYKEYGCRPDFVAIGKGFSGGTYPASRLLCSAKMDNLNQFGALVTNGQEELASLAYLITMRFAEENAAHIKEAGLSWQKMLTELQGKNTHLIKKIEGDGLLASIFFHQAEKAVQFCQKMQEKHHVDISAQTYKADCPPAALSKLPLIASEKMMRRIIAKMSVSLNELQA
;
A
#
# COMPACT_ATOMS: atom_id res chain seq x y z
N MET A 1 12.66 20.97 0.46
CA MET A 1 13.44 20.20 -0.53
C MET A 1 13.70 18.82 0.03
N ILE A 2 13.80 17.80 -0.82
CA ILE A 2 14.15 16.43 -0.39
C ILE A 2 15.55 16.45 0.23
N GLN A 3 15.68 15.91 1.43
CA GLN A 3 16.96 15.66 2.08
C GLN A 3 17.49 14.31 1.60
N SER A 4 18.68 14.32 1.01
CA SER A 4 19.31 13.08 0.59
C SER A 4 20.04 12.44 1.75
N VAL A 5 19.69 11.18 2.02
CA VAL A 5 20.27 10.36 3.09
C VAL A 5 21.41 9.55 2.49
N CYS A 6 22.60 9.57 3.09
CA CYS A 6 23.76 8.83 2.61
C CYS A 6 24.18 7.73 3.61
N LEU A 7 23.79 6.48 3.33
CA LEU A 7 23.92 5.35 4.25
C LEU A 7 24.53 4.12 3.59
N SER A 8 25.18 3.30 4.40
CA SER A 8 25.67 1.96 4.06
C SER A 8 24.76 0.86 4.64
N LEU A 9 25.05 -0.40 4.31
CA LEU A 9 24.42 -1.54 4.97
C LEU A 9 24.75 -1.59 6.46
N SER A 10 25.95 -1.16 6.84
CA SER A 10 26.37 -1.10 8.25
C SER A 10 25.54 -0.10 9.05
N ASP A 11 25.20 1.05 8.44
CA ASP A 11 24.35 2.06 9.07
C ASP A 11 22.90 1.58 9.23
N LEU A 12 22.36 0.83 8.25
CA LEU A 12 20.98 0.34 8.29
C LEU A 12 20.77 -0.94 9.10
N LEU A 13 21.72 -1.89 9.01
CA LEU A 13 21.57 -3.25 9.55
C LEU A 13 22.43 -3.51 10.79
N GLY A 14 23.36 -2.60 11.09
CA GLY A 14 24.30 -2.67 12.20
C GLY A 14 25.64 -3.30 11.80
N SER A 15 26.74 -2.62 12.14
CA SER A 15 28.11 -3.03 11.79
C SER A 15 28.48 -4.44 12.28
N SER A 16 27.99 -4.86 13.44
CA SER A 16 28.22 -6.21 13.98
C SER A 16 27.60 -7.31 13.11
N TYR A 17 26.39 -7.06 12.60
CA TYR A 17 25.74 -7.98 11.67
C TYR A 17 26.51 -8.06 10.36
N ILE A 18 26.92 -6.92 9.80
CA ILE A 18 27.70 -6.87 8.56
C ILE A 18 29.05 -7.58 8.71
N ASP A 19 29.79 -7.37 9.80
CA ASP A 19 31.03 -8.12 10.09
C ASP A 19 30.78 -9.63 10.07
N SER A 20 29.71 -10.09 10.74
CA SER A 20 29.35 -11.51 10.80
C SER A 20 29.02 -12.08 9.42
N VAL A 21 28.24 -11.36 8.60
CA VAL A 21 27.91 -11.76 7.22
C VAL A 21 29.18 -11.85 6.38
N CYS A 22 30.04 -10.83 6.42
CA CYS A 22 31.27 -10.80 5.63
C CYS A 22 32.23 -11.95 6.01
N ARG A 23 32.35 -12.28 7.31
CA ARG A 23 33.14 -13.44 7.76
C ARG A 23 32.56 -14.76 7.25
N ALA A 24 31.25 -14.95 7.37
CA ALA A 24 30.57 -16.16 6.89
C ALA A 24 30.73 -16.33 5.38
N SER A 25 30.51 -15.26 4.62
CA SER A 25 30.65 -15.24 3.16
C SER A 25 32.10 -15.46 2.70
N ALA A 26 33.08 -14.88 3.40
CA ALA A 26 34.49 -15.12 3.12
C ALA A 26 34.88 -16.58 3.36
N ALA A 27 34.39 -17.19 4.45
CA ALA A 27 34.61 -18.61 4.74
C ALA A 27 34.00 -19.54 3.68
N LEU A 28 32.93 -19.11 2.99
CA LEU A 28 32.30 -19.83 1.88
C LEU A 28 32.95 -19.53 0.51
N GLY A 29 33.95 -18.64 0.45
CA GLY A 29 34.67 -18.30 -0.79
C GLY A 29 33.94 -17.32 -1.70
N LEU A 30 32.95 -16.56 -1.22
CA LEU A 30 32.25 -15.54 -2.01
C LEU A 30 33.10 -14.28 -2.28
N GLY A 31 34.19 -14.10 -1.55
CA GLY A 31 35.12 -12.98 -1.67
C GLY A 31 36.09 -12.94 -0.49
N THR A 32 37.00 -11.96 -0.47
CA THR A 32 37.83 -11.73 0.73
C THR A 32 37.04 -10.95 1.77
N TYR A 33 37.31 -11.19 3.06
CA TYR A 33 36.64 -10.46 4.14
C TYR A 33 36.72 -8.94 3.94
N ASP A 34 37.91 -8.41 3.64
CA ASP A 34 38.13 -6.96 3.46
C ASP A 34 37.30 -6.41 2.28
N SER A 35 37.29 -7.09 1.14
CA SER A 35 36.49 -6.66 -0.03
C SER A 35 34.97 -6.69 0.23
N LEU A 36 34.49 -7.66 1.02
CA LEU A 36 33.07 -7.77 1.36
C LEU A 36 32.69 -6.71 2.40
N LEU A 37 33.56 -6.46 3.38
CA LEU A 37 33.35 -5.45 4.41
C LEU A 37 33.35 -4.04 3.79
N GLU A 38 34.28 -3.74 2.89
CA GLU A 38 34.30 -2.48 2.14
C GLU A 38 32.96 -2.24 1.44
N LEU A 39 32.41 -3.28 0.79
CA LEU A 39 31.11 -3.18 0.14
C LEU A 39 29.96 -2.97 1.14
N GLY A 40 30.01 -3.64 2.29
CA GLY A 40 29.03 -3.47 3.38
C GLY A 40 29.09 -2.11 4.09
N GLN A 41 30.24 -1.44 4.03
CA GLN A 41 30.47 -0.10 4.58
C GLN A 41 30.33 1.01 3.52
N ARG A 42 30.24 0.65 2.25
CA ARG A 42 30.07 1.61 1.16
C ARG A 42 28.74 2.33 1.30
N LYS A 43 28.82 3.66 1.43
CA LYS A 43 27.65 4.53 1.49
C LYS A 43 27.04 4.75 0.11
N VAL A 44 25.72 4.84 0.09
CA VAL A 44 24.90 5.15 -1.07
C VAL A 44 24.09 6.38 -0.74
N ASP A 45 24.16 7.38 -1.61
CA ASP A 45 23.30 8.55 -1.54
C ASP A 45 21.92 8.20 -2.10
N PHE A 46 20.87 8.36 -1.30
CA PHE A 46 19.54 7.85 -1.62
C PHE A 46 18.88 8.62 -2.76
N TYR A 47 19.06 9.94 -2.80
CA TYR A 47 18.47 10.82 -3.81
C TYR A 47 19.39 12.05 -4.08
N PRO A 48 20.53 11.83 -4.75
CA PRO A 48 21.53 12.88 -4.99
C PRO A 48 20.93 14.06 -5.78
N ALA A 49 21.44 15.26 -5.51
CA ALA A 49 20.94 16.50 -6.13
C ALA A 49 21.07 16.46 -7.67
N GLU A 50 22.15 15.85 -8.18
CA GLU A 50 22.40 15.68 -9.60
C GLU A 50 21.31 14.84 -10.28
N LEU A 51 20.77 13.84 -9.58
CA LEU A 51 19.63 13.06 -10.07
C LEU A 51 18.37 13.91 -10.09
N ALA A 52 18.09 14.67 -9.03
CA ALA A 52 16.92 15.54 -8.97
C ALA A 52 16.92 16.59 -10.10
N ASP A 53 18.07 17.24 -10.32
CA ASP A 53 18.26 18.22 -11.38
C ASP A 53 18.13 17.58 -12.77
N PHE A 54 18.69 16.39 -12.96
CA PHE A 54 18.54 15.63 -14.19
C PHE A 54 17.07 15.32 -14.47
N LEU A 55 16.35 14.75 -13.49
CA LEU A 55 14.93 14.39 -13.65
C LEU A 55 14.07 15.60 -14.00
N ASP A 56 14.30 16.74 -13.36
CA ASP A 56 13.61 17.99 -13.66
C ASP A 56 13.91 18.51 -15.06
N ALA A 57 15.17 18.44 -15.52
CA ALA A 57 15.57 18.85 -16.85
C ALA A 57 14.95 17.97 -17.96
N GLN A 58 14.71 16.68 -17.66
CA GLN A 58 14.10 15.74 -18.62
C GLN A 58 12.58 15.91 -18.77
N LEU A 59 11.90 16.69 -17.93
CA LEU A 59 10.44 16.88 -18.01
C LEU A 59 9.96 17.48 -19.34
N GLU A 60 10.82 18.24 -20.03
CA GLU A 60 10.52 18.82 -21.34
C GLU A 60 10.48 17.76 -22.44
N GLN A 61 11.34 16.74 -22.34
CA GLN A 61 11.49 15.64 -23.31
C GLN A 61 10.47 14.50 -23.09
N SER A 62 9.64 14.59 -22.05
CA SER A 62 8.57 13.60 -21.80
C SER A 62 7.60 13.51 -22.99
N GLY A 63 7.46 12.29 -23.52
CA GLY A 63 6.62 11.98 -24.68
C GLY A 63 7.31 12.07 -26.04
N GLU A 64 8.58 12.49 -26.10
CA GLU A 64 9.39 12.36 -27.32
C GLU A 64 10.06 10.98 -27.34
N ALA A 65 9.99 10.29 -28.47
CA ALA A 65 10.60 8.97 -28.62
C ALA A 65 12.12 9.07 -28.45
N LEU A 66 12.67 8.44 -27.41
CA LEU A 66 14.11 8.43 -27.15
C LEU A 66 14.85 7.33 -27.93
N PHE A 67 14.13 6.28 -28.31
CA PHE A 67 14.64 5.14 -29.08
C PHE A 67 13.51 4.49 -29.90
N PRO A 68 13.83 3.67 -30.93
CA PRO A 68 12.82 3.00 -31.74
C PRO A 68 12.00 1.99 -30.93
N VAL A 69 10.73 1.78 -31.32
CA VAL A 69 9.84 0.76 -30.74
C VAL A 69 10.52 -0.61 -30.70
N PHE A 70 10.44 -1.30 -29.57
CA PHE A 70 11.00 -2.64 -29.41
C PHE A 70 10.17 -3.69 -30.16
N ALA A 71 10.68 -4.13 -31.32
CA ALA A 71 9.97 -5.09 -32.17
C ALA A 71 10.05 -6.56 -31.70
N GLY A 72 10.91 -6.87 -30.72
CA GLY A 72 11.24 -8.24 -30.29
C GLY A 72 10.47 -8.75 -29.07
N SER A 73 9.36 -8.10 -28.69
CA SER A 73 8.64 -8.46 -27.46
C SER A 73 8.04 -9.87 -27.52
N SER A 74 8.23 -10.63 -26.44
CA SER A 74 7.68 -11.98 -26.32
C SER A 74 6.15 -11.94 -26.27
N ALA A 75 5.49 -12.87 -26.95
CA ALA A 75 4.03 -12.91 -26.96
C ALA A 75 3.41 -13.34 -25.63
N GLY A 76 4.18 -14.00 -24.74
CA GLY A 76 3.68 -14.56 -23.50
C GLY A 76 2.73 -15.76 -23.71
N ALA A 77 2.06 -16.16 -22.63
CA ALA A 77 1.04 -17.22 -22.62
C ALA A 77 -0.03 -16.89 -21.56
N GLY A 78 -0.47 -15.63 -21.53
CA GLY A 78 -1.50 -15.18 -20.60
C GLY A 78 -2.86 -15.85 -20.86
N THR A 79 -3.74 -15.82 -19.87
CA THR A 79 -5.14 -16.19 -20.11
C THR A 79 -5.78 -15.18 -21.06
N GLN A 80 -6.84 -15.59 -21.77
CA GLN A 80 -7.50 -14.74 -22.78
C GLN A 80 -7.90 -13.35 -22.24
N ALA A 81 -8.33 -13.27 -20.98
CA ALA A 81 -8.69 -12.00 -20.36
C ALA A 81 -7.49 -11.07 -20.14
N PHE A 82 -6.32 -11.63 -19.79
CA PHE A 82 -5.09 -10.84 -19.65
C PHE A 82 -4.51 -10.45 -21.01
N GLU A 83 -4.55 -11.34 -22.01
CA GLU A 83 -4.13 -11.00 -23.37
C GLU A 83 -5.01 -9.89 -23.98
N ALA A 84 -6.32 -9.92 -23.73
CA ALA A 84 -7.24 -8.87 -24.18
C ALA A 84 -6.99 -7.51 -23.51
N ALA A 85 -6.45 -7.50 -22.29
CA ALA A 85 -6.12 -6.29 -21.54
C ALA A 85 -4.65 -5.84 -21.71
N LEU A 86 -3.83 -6.59 -22.45
CA LEU A 86 -2.41 -6.33 -22.59
C LEU A 86 -2.14 -5.19 -23.58
N HIS A 87 -1.46 -4.14 -23.11
CA HIS A 87 -0.93 -3.06 -23.93
C HIS A 87 0.58 -3.19 -24.08
N ARG A 88 1.06 -4.00 -25.04
CA ARG A 88 2.49 -4.33 -25.22
C ARG A 88 3.37 -3.09 -25.34
N GLN A 89 2.95 -2.11 -26.13
CA GLN A 89 3.67 -0.85 -26.31
C GLN A 89 3.88 -0.07 -25.00
N SER A 90 3.03 -0.27 -23.99
CA SER A 90 3.15 0.35 -22.67
C SER A 90 3.88 -0.54 -21.64
N ALA A 91 4.34 -1.73 -22.04
CA ALA A 91 5.09 -2.63 -21.17
C ALA A 91 6.45 -2.01 -20.80
N PRO A 92 6.95 -2.25 -19.57
CA PRO A 92 8.15 -1.59 -19.09
C PRO A 92 9.41 -2.14 -19.78
N LEU A 93 10.28 -1.25 -20.23
CA LEU A 93 11.63 -1.59 -20.70
C LEU A 93 12.70 -1.09 -19.72
N SER A 94 12.55 0.14 -19.23
CA SER A 94 13.42 0.77 -18.24
C SER A 94 12.65 1.86 -17.47
N GLY A 95 13.33 2.55 -16.56
CA GLY A 95 12.77 3.70 -15.85
C GLY A 95 13.84 4.41 -15.02
N LEU A 96 13.60 5.66 -14.67
CA LEU A 96 14.44 6.39 -13.71
C LEU A 96 13.60 7.46 -13.01
N GLY A 97 13.61 7.45 -11.68
CA GLY A 97 12.80 8.34 -10.87
C GLY A 97 11.32 8.25 -11.26
N PHE A 98 10.73 9.38 -11.61
CA PHE A 98 9.32 9.44 -12.03
C PHE A 98 9.09 9.20 -13.53
N PHE A 99 10.08 8.69 -14.27
CA PHE A 99 9.94 8.26 -15.66
C PHE A 99 9.88 6.73 -15.77
N ARG A 100 8.87 6.23 -16.50
CA ARG A 100 8.84 4.89 -17.07
C ARG A 100 9.19 4.99 -18.55
N LEU A 101 10.11 4.16 -19.03
CA LEU A 101 10.42 4.02 -20.45
C LEU A 101 9.79 2.70 -20.94
N PRO A 102 8.67 2.75 -21.69
CA PRO A 102 8.02 1.57 -22.17
C PRO A 102 8.58 1.10 -23.53
N GLU A 103 8.08 -0.03 -24.03
CA GLU A 103 8.53 -0.65 -25.29
C GLU A 103 8.33 0.24 -26.53
N ASP A 104 7.46 1.26 -26.48
CA ASP A 104 7.28 2.23 -27.58
C ASP A 104 8.40 3.27 -27.71
N GLY A 105 9.28 3.39 -26.71
CA GLY A 105 10.37 4.36 -26.71
C GLY A 105 10.04 5.74 -26.14
N CYS A 106 8.80 6.00 -25.73
CA CYS A 106 8.33 7.30 -25.28
C CYS A 106 8.28 7.38 -23.74
N PRO A 107 9.11 8.23 -23.08
CA PRO A 107 9.14 8.34 -21.63
C PRO A 107 7.80 8.84 -21.06
N ALA A 108 7.22 8.03 -20.17
CA ALA A 108 5.97 8.31 -19.49
C ALA A 108 6.18 8.73 -18.03
N LEU A 109 5.40 9.70 -17.56
CA LEU A 109 5.39 10.13 -16.16
C LEU A 109 4.49 9.21 -15.32
N ILE A 110 5.00 8.75 -14.18
CA ILE A 110 4.25 7.88 -13.24
C ILE A 110 3.36 8.69 -12.27
N ALA A 111 2.37 9.43 -12.78
CA ALA A 111 1.36 10.13 -11.99
C ALA A 111 0.34 9.25 -11.23
N LYS A 112 0.44 7.92 -11.27
CA LYS A 112 -0.25 6.93 -10.43
C LYS A 112 0.73 5.93 -9.79
N SER A 113 2.03 6.21 -9.88
CA SER A 113 3.10 5.37 -9.31
C SER A 113 2.98 3.90 -9.71
N GLU A 114 2.59 3.62 -10.96
CA GLU A 114 2.45 2.26 -11.52
C GLU A 114 1.57 1.34 -10.70
N HIS A 115 0.31 1.76 -10.53
CA HIS A 115 -0.62 1.06 -9.66
C HIS A 115 -0.12 1.01 -8.21
N TYR A 116 0.45 2.14 -7.77
CA TYR A 116 0.84 2.41 -6.38
C TYR A 116 2.03 1.59 -5.87
N GLN A 117 2.87 1.07 -6.76
CA GLN A 117 4.07 0.31 -6.41
C GLN A 117 5.33 1.18 -6.33
N ALA A 118 5.50 2.10 -7.27
CA ALA A 118 6.73 2.88 -7.42
C ALA A 118 6.73 4.14 -6.51
N SER A 119 6.66 3.97 -5.18
CA SER A 119 6.63 5.09 -4.24
C SER A 119 7.86 5.99 -4.33
N LEU A 120 9.05 5.43 -4.56
CA LEU A 120 10.30 6.18 -4.77
C LEU A 120 10.73 6.22 -6.24
N GLY A 121 9.83 5.89 -7.16
CA GLY A 121 10.12 5.80 -8.57
C GLY A 121 11.02 4.62 -8.96
N HIS A 122 11.45 4.62 -10.22
CA HIS A 122 12.30 3.58 -10.81
C HIS A 122 13.77 3.81 -10.53
N ASN A 123 14.52 2.72 -10.36
CA ASN A 123 15.98 2.75 -10.18
C ASN A 123 16.42 3.78 -9.12
N PHE A 124 15.63 3.92 -8.04
CA PHE A 124 15.93 4.79 -6.92
C PHE A 124 17.31 4.43 -6.33
N PRO A 125 18.27 5.37 -6.27
CA PRO A 125 19.66 5.07 -5.92
C PRO A 125 19.83 4.32 -4.60
N GLY A 126 19.03 4.64 -3.56
CA GLY A 126 19.08 3.95 -2.27
C GLY A 126 18.88 2.43 -2.36
N TYR A 127 18.12 1.94 -3.34
CA TYR A 127 17.96 0.50 -3.60
C TYR A 127 19.23 -0.17 -4.13
N GLY A 128 20.28 0.58 -4.48
CA GLY A 128 21.62 0.05 -4.73
C GLY A 128 22.17 -0.77 -3.55
N LEU A 129 21.73 -0.46 -2.31
CA LEU A 129 22.07 -1.25 -1.13
C LEU A 129 21.56 -2.70 -1.21
N LEU A 130 20.48 -2.99 -1.94
CA LEU A 130 20.03 -4.38 -2.18
C LEU A 130 21.05 -5.17 -2.98
N GLN A 131 21.69 -4.54 -3.96
CA GLN A 131 22.75 -5.18 -4.76
C GLN A 131 23.99 -5.44 -3.91
N PHE A 132 24.35 -4.50 -3.03
CA PHE A 132 25.45 -4.71 -2.08
C PHE A 132 25.13 -5.84 -1.10
N ALA A 133 23.89 -5.90 -0.58
CA ALA A 133 23.45 -6.93 0.35
C ALA A 133 23.56 -8.33 -0.28
N ALA A 134 23.08 -8.49 -1.51
CA ALA A 134 23.20 -9.74 -2.25
C ALA A 134 24.67 -10.12 -2.49
N ARG A 135 25.52 -9.15 -2.87
CA ARG A 135 26.95 -9.39 -3.15
C ARG A 135 27.76 -9.76 -1.91
N ILE A 136 27.46 -9.17 -0.74
CA ILE A 136 28.14 -9.55 0.51
C ILE A 136 27.65 -10.90 1.06
N GLY A 137 26.62 -11.50 0.46
CA GLY A 137 26.12 -12.83 0.80
C GLY A 137 24.94 -12.86 1.78
N ILE A 138 24.16 -11.78 1.91
CA ILE A 138 22.88 -11.84 2.62
C ILE A 138 21.92 -12.74 1.83
N THR A 139 21.57 -13.88 2.40
CA THR A 139 20.73 -14.90 1.75
C THR A 139 19.26 -14.52 1.78
N ASN A 140 18.61 -14.52 0.61
CA ASN A 140 17.19 -14.20 0.53
C ASN A 140 16.24 -15.39 0.76
N ILE A 141 16.75 -16.62 0.63
CA ILE A 141 15.97 -17.85 0.74
C ILE A 141 15.83 -18.22 2.21
N THR A 142 14.71 -17.84 2.81
CA THR A 142 14.38 -18.06 4.22
C THR A 142 13.00 -18.71 4.36
N HIS A 143 12.70 -19.18 5.57
CA HIS A 143 11.40 -19.75 5.93
C HIS A 143 10.96 -19.20 7.29
N ASN A 144 9.71 -19.43 7.71
CA ASN A 144 9.15 -18.86 8.96
C ASN A 144 9.95 -19.19 10.22
N ASN A 145 10.60 -20.35 10.27
CA ASN A 145 11.46 -20.79 11.36
C ASN A 145 12.94 -20.40 11.19
N THR A 146 13.31 -19.76 10.08
CA THR A 146 14.68 -19.31 9.77
C THR A 146 14.73 -17.85 9.32
N ARG A 147 13.71 -17.05 9.63
CA ARG A 147 13.70 -15.62 9.30
C ARG A 147 14.90 -14.92 9.94
N GLY A 148 15.65 -14.19 9.13
CA GLY A 148 16.97 -13.69 9.47
C GLY A 148 16.94 -12.39 10.27
N HIS A 149 18.10 -11.74 10.35
CA HIS A 149 18.27 -10.51 11.11
C HIS A 149 17.50 -9.34 10.49
N VAL A 150 17.56 -9.17 9.17
CA VAL A 150 16.96 -8.04 8.47
C VAL A 150 15.45 -8.07 8.56
N THR A 151 14.82 -9.24 8.40
CA THR A 151 13.36 -9.37 8.58
C THR A 151 12.95 -9.07 10.02
N ARG A 152 13.66 -9.59 11.02
CA ARG A 152 13.37 -9.29 12.44
C ARG A 152 13.61 -7.81 12.79
N LEU A 153 14.61 -7.17 12.20
CA LEU A 153 14.84 -5.74 12.34
C LEU A 153 13.69 -4.93 11.74
N LEU A 154 13.19 -5.31 10.57
CA LEU A 154 12.01 -4.69 9.97
C LEU A 154 10.78 -4.82 10.87
N GLU A 155 10.52 -6.01 11.43
CA GLU A 155 9.40 -6.23 12.36
C GLU A 155 9.44 -5.18 13.49
N ARG A 156 10.61 -4.98 14.09
CA ARG A 156 10.82 -4.00 15.16
C ARG A 156 10.62 -2.56 14.70
N GLU A 157 11.18 -2.18 13.56
CA GLU A 157 11.00 -0.82 13.00
C GLU A 157 9.54 -0.53 12.64
N LEU A 158 8.80 -1.51 12.15
CA LEU A 158 7.36 -1.37 11.90
C LEU A 158 6.58 -1.13 13.19
N ILE A 159 6.87 -1.88 14.26
CA ILE A 159 6.25 -1.65 15.57
C ILE A 159 6.62 -0.27 16.12
N ARG A 160 7.88 0.16 15.97
CA ARG A 160 8.34 1.50 16.37
C ARG A 160 7.52 2.60 15.68
N VAL A 161 7.43 2.56 14.34
CA VAL A 161 6.73 3.57 13.54
C VAL A 161 5.21 3.56 13.80
N ALA A 162 4.60 2.37 13.90
CA ALA A 162 3.18 2.20 14.18
C ALA A 162 2.76 2.82 15.53
N ASN A 163 3.67 2.83 16.50
CA ASN A 163 3.41 3.39 17.82
C ASN A 163 4.01 4.79 18.03
N GLY A 164 4.55 5.41 16.97
CA GLY A 164 5.04 6.79 17.01
C GLY A 164 6.31 7.00 17.82
N LEU A 165 7.11 5.95 18.03
CA LEU A 165 8.37 6.04 18.76
C LEU A 165 9.51 6.57 17.87
N GLN A 166 10.38 7.39 18.47
CA GLN A 166 11.65 7.81 17.89
C GLN A 166 12.69 6.67 17.93
N ARG A 167 13.76 6.78 17.13
CA ARG A 167 14.77 5.72 16.99
C ARG A 167 15.56 5.48 18.28
N GLU A 168 15.70 6.49 19.12
CA GLU A 168 16.45 6.45 20.37
C GLU A 168 15.65 5.78 21.50
N GLU A 169 14.32 5.65 21.35
CA GLU A 169 13.39 5.11 22.36
C GLU A 169 13.35 3.58 22.37
N GLN A 170 14.53 2.95 22.44
CA GLN A 170 14.66 1.50 22.38
C GLN A 170 14.05 0.79 23.60
N GLU A 171 14.13 1.38 24.80
CA GLU A 171 13.56 0.80 26.02
C GLU A 171 12.03 0.76 25.94
N GLN A 172 11.41 1.83 25.45
CA GLN A 172 9.98 1.91 25.19
C GLN A 172 9.57 0.89 24.12
N LEU A 173 10.35 0.73 23.05
CA LEU A 173 10.07 -0.27 22.03
C LEU A 173 10.06 -1.69 22.59
N GLU A 174 11.02 -2.05 23.45
CA GLU A 174 11.01 -3.36 24.12
C GLU A 174 9.78 -3.53 25.03
N ALA A 175 9.41 -2.49 25.77
CA ALA A 175 8.21 -2.51 26.61
C ALA A 175 6.93 -2.72 25.77
N LEU A 176 6.81 -2.07 24.61
CA LEU A 176 5.66 -2.26 23.70
C LEU A 176 5.63 -3.67 23.11
N ILE A 177 6.77 -4.21 22.70
CA ILE A 177 6.86 -5.57 22.15
C ILE A 177 6.48 -6.61 23.20
N ALA A 178 6.90 -6.42 24.46
CA ALA A 178 6.58 -7.32 25.57
C ALA A 178 5.14 -7.18 26.09
N SER A 179 4.44 -6.11 25.72
CA SER A 179 3.09 -5.83 26.21
C SER A 179 2.03 -6.73 25.55
N ASP A 180 0.95 -6.99 26.29
CA ASP A 180 -0.29 -7.60 25.80
C ASP A 180 -1.49 -6.63 25.90
N GLU A 181 -1.21 -5.32 25.99
CA GLU A 181 -2.26 -4.30 26.05
C GLU A 181 -3.19 -4.38 24.82
N PRO A 182 -4.52 -4.28 25.02
CA PRO A 182 -5.48 -4.25 23.92
C PRO A 182 -5.23 -3.09 22.96
N HIS A 183 -5.51 -3.31 21.67
CA HIS A 183 -5.39 -2.30 20.60
C HIS A 183 -3.98 -1.71 20.43
N LEU A 184 -2.96 -2.39 20.95
CA LEU A 184 -1.55 -2.05 20.72
C LEU A 184 -1.00 -2.89 19.56
N LEU A 185 -0.62 -2.25 18.45
CA LEU A 185 0.01 -2.95 17.33
C LEU A 185 1.46 -3.30 17.69
N ASN A 186 1.72 -4.56 18.03
CA ASN A 186 3.03 -5.01 18.50
C ASN A 186 3.44 -6.41 18.01
N ARG A 187 2.70 -6.97 17.05
CA ARG A 187 3.05 -8.19 16.32
C ARG A 187 3.06 -7.91 14.83
N VAL A 188 3.92 -8.62 14.10
CA VAL A 188 4.06 -8.51 12.65
C VAL A 188 4.03 -9.90 12.04
N LEU A 189 3.16 -10.09 11.06
CA LEU A 189 3.16 -11.27 10.19
C LEU A 189 3.68 -10.90 8.81
N ASN A 190 4.78 -11.53 8.39
CA ASN A 190 5.40 -11.27 7.08
C ASN A 190 4.79 -12.13 5.96
N LEU A 191 4.40 -11.48 4.86
CA LEU A 191 3.61 -12.05 3.75
C LEU A 191 4.06 -11.44 2.41
N GLN A 192 3.56 -11.97 1.28
CA GLN A 192 4.00 -11.54 -0.07
C GLN A 192 3.03 -10.59 -0.76
N THR A 193 1.75 -10.62 -0.43
CA THR A 193 0.73 -9.80 -1.12
C THR A 193 -0.29 -9.25 -0.14
N GLY A 194 -0.82 -8.07 -0.44
CA GLY A 194 -1.88 -7.46 0.36
C GLY A 194 -3.09 -8.38 0.56
N SER A 195 -3.46 -9.16 -0.46
CA SER A 195 -4.56 -10.13 -0.33
C SER A 195 -4.32 -11.16 0.78
N LEU A 196 -3.07 -11.64 0.94
CA LEU A 196 -2.71 -12.56 2.04
C LEU A 196 -2.70 -11.85 3.39
N ALA A 197 -2.28 -10.59 3.45
CA ALA A 197 -2.33 -9.79 4.68
C ALA A 197 -3.77 -9.60 5.18
N CYS A 198 -4.68 -9.23 4.28
CA CYS A 198 -6.10 -9.10 4.61
C CYS A 198 -6.74 -10.44 4.98
N GLU A 199 -6.38 -11.53 4.29
CA GLU A 199 -6.85 -12.87 4.64
C GLU A 199 -6.36 -13.34 6.01
N ALA A 200 -5.11 -13.04 6.38
CA ALA A 200 -4.59 -13.37 7.71
C ALA A 200 -5.38 -12.66 8.82
N ALA A 201 -5.71 -11.38 8.64
CA ALA A 201 -6.57 -10.64 9.57
C ALA A 201 -7.97 -11.28 9.69
N LEU A 202 -8.58 -11.66 8.56
CA LEU A 202 -9.85 -12.37 8.56
C LEU A 202 -9.79 -13.69 9.33
N LYS A 203 -8.74 -14.48 9.14
CA LYS A 203 -8.55 -15.74 9.86
C LYS A 203 -8.42 -15.50 11.36
N MET A 204 -7.68 -14.48 11.78
CA MET A 204 -7.54 -14.10 13.19
C MET A 204 -8.88 -13.63 13.79
N MET A 205 -9.73 -12.94 13.02
CA MET A 205 -11.08 -12.58 13.46
C MET A 205 -12.00 -13.81 13.55
N LEU A 206 -11.95 -14.72 12.58
CA LEU A 206 -12.74 -15.95 12.55
C LEU A 206 -12.34 -16.95 13.65
N ALA A 207 -11.07 -16.99 14.06
CA ALA A 207 -10.58 -17.85 15.14
C ALA A 207 -11.27 -17.56 16.50
N ARG A 208 -11.96 -16.42 16.62
CA ARG A 208 -12.79 -16.09 17.79
C ARG A 208 -14.18 -16.72 17.77
N PHE A 209 -14.59 -17.31 16.64
CA PHE A 209 -15.89 -17.94 16.41
C PHE A 209 -15.78 -19.42 16.10
N TYR A 210 -14.75 -19.81 15.35
CA TYR A 210 -14.50 -21.17 14.90
C TYR A 210 -13.16 -21.67 15.42
N ARG A 211 -13.13 -22.93 15.87
CA ARG A 211 -11.87 -23.59 16.24
C ARG A 211 -10.96 -23.66 15.01
N LEU A 212 -9.70 -23.30 15.19
CA LEU A 212 -8.69 -23.44 14.14
C LEU A 212 -8.42 -24.92 13.81
N GLN A 213 -8.36 -25.77 14.85
CA GLN A 213 -8.21 -27.22 14.78
C GLN A 213 -8.96 -27.85 15.97
N ASP A 214 -9.28 -29.15 15.90
CA ASP A 214 -10.08 -29.84 16.92
C ASP A 214 -9.49 -29.78 18.34
N ASN A 215 -8.17 -29.65 18.45
CA ASN A 215 -7.44 -29.56 19.72
C ASN A 215 -7.36 -28.13 20.29
N PHE A 216 -7.92 -27.12 19.62
CA PHE A 216 -7.96 -25.75 20.14
C PHE A 216 -9.09 -25.57 21.15
N PRO A 217 -8.93 -24.66 22.13
CA PRO A 217 -10.01 -24.32 23.05
C PRO A 217 -11.26 -23.86 22.29
N GLU A 218 -12.42 -24.00 22.93
CA GLU A 218 -13.66 -23.43 22.39
C GLU A 218 -13.51 -21.90 22.23
N PRO A 219 -13.79 -21.32 21.04
CA PRO A 219 -13.67 -19.89 20.82
C PRO A 219 -14.63 -19.07 21.68
N VAL A 220 -14.23 -17.85 22.04
CA VAL A 220 -15.00 -16.94 22.90
C VAL A 220 -16.41 -16.62 22.39
N HIS A 221 -16.63 -16.70 21.07
CA HIS A 221 -17.92 -16.44 20.42
C HIS A 221 -18.49 -17.69 19.75
N SER A 222 -18.14 -18.88 20.24
CA SER A 222 -18.65 -20.14 19.70
C SER A 222 -20.17 -20.17 19.63
N GLY A 223 -20.70 -20.74 18.54
CA GLY A 223 -22.13 -20.83 18.26
C GLY A 223 -22.79 -19.53 17.77
N LYS A 224 -22.06 -18.40 17.72
CA LYS A 224 -22.54 -17.17 17.08
C LYS A 224 -22.18 -17.14 15.60
N THR A 225 -23.03 -16.53 14.78
CA THR A 225 -22.70 -16.22 13.39
C THR A 225 -21.82 -14.97 13.33
N PRO A 226 -20.58 -15.05 12.80
CA PRO A 226 -19.72 -13.88 12.64
C PRO A 226 -20.25 -12.95 11.54
N VAL A 227 -20.28 -11.64 11.80
CA VAL A 227 -20.66 -10.61 10.84
C VAL A 227 -19.49 -9.67 10.56
N PHE A 228 -19.06 -9.56 9.30
CA PHE A 228 -18.06 -8.58 8.87
C PHE A 228 -18.74 -7.31 8.39
N LEU A 229 -18.40 -6.18 9.01
CA LEU A 229 -18.75 -4.86 8.51
C LEU A 229 -17.70 -4.41 7.51
N VAL A 230 -18.12 -3.95 6.35
CA VAL A 230 -17.23 -3.49 5.27
C VAL A 230 -17.77 -2.20 4.67
N MET A 231 -16.93 -1.38 4.05
CA MET A 231 -17.42 -0.17 3.40
C MET A 231 -18.36 -0.47 2.24
N GLY A 232 -19.53 0.17 2.27
CA GLY A 232 -20.55 0.07 1.25
C GLY A 232 -20.39 1.11 0.14
N ASP A 233 -20.88 0.77 -1.05
CA ASP A 233 -21.04 1.75 -2.14
C ASP A 233 -22.23 2.70 -1.88
N PHE A 234 -22.38 3.74 -2.70
CA PHE A 234 -23.46 4.72 -2.53
C PHE A 234 -24.88 4.16 -2.73
N LYS A 235 -25.05 2.91 -3.16
CA LYS A 235 -26.34 2.21 -3.22
C LYS A 235 -26.57 1.26 -2.04
N GLY A 236 -25.63 1.20 -1.10
CA GLY A 236 -25.67 0.26 0.03
C GLY A 236 -25.24 -1.17 -0.35
N GLY A 237 -24.60 -1.35 -1.51
CA GLY A 237 -23.96 -2.61 -1.90
C GLY A 237 -22.54 -2.74 -1.33
N LYS A 238 -21.85 -3.81 -1.70
CA LYS A 238 -20.50 -4.15 -1.19
C LYS A 238 -19.37 -3.75 -2.15
N GLU A 239 -19.67 -3.03 -3.22
CA GLU A 239 -18.68 -2.81 -4.29
C GLU A 239 -17.61 -1.78 -3.94
N ALA A 240 -17.83 -0.96 -2.91
CA ALA A 240 -16.78 -0.06 -2.40
C ALA A 240 -15.67 -0.81 -1.65
N ASN A 241 -15.93 -2.04 -1.22
CA ASN A 241 -14.97 -2.88 -0.50
C ASN A 241 -13.98 -3.56 -1.47
N TYR A 242 -12.68 -3.50 -1.17
CA TYR A 242 -11.66 -4.29 -1.87
C TYR A 242 -10.49 -4.59 -0.94
N HIS A 243 -10.37 -5.84 -0.50
CA HIS A 243 -9.28 -6.31 0.39
C HIS A 243 -8.53 -7.51 -0.19
N GLY A 244 -8.49 -7.63 -1.52
CA GLY A 244 -7.73 -8.67 -2.22
C GLY A 244 -8.56 -9.61 -3.08
N THR A 245 -7.91 -10.68 -3.53
CA THR A 245 -8.39 -11.57 -4.58
C THR A 245 -8.70 -13.00 -4.12
N ASN A 246 -8.45 -13.31 -2.85
CA ASN A 246 -8.76 -14.60 -2.25
C ASN A 246 -10.28 -14.73 -2.05
N ILE A 247 -10.80 -15.97 -2.02
CA ILE A 247 -12.25 -16.23 -2.09
C ILE A 247 -13.02 -15.51 -0.99
N LEU A 248 -12.57 -15.57 0.27
CA LEU A 248 -13.24 -14.88 1.39
C LEU A 248 -13.25 -13.36 1.19
N ASN A 249 -12.12 -12.75 0.86
CA ASN A 249 -12.03 -11.31 0.57
C ASN A 249 -12.94 -10.90 -0.60
N GLN A 250 -13.04 -11.73 -1.65
CA GLN A 250 -13.92 -11.48 -2.79
C GLN A 250 -15.41 -11.60 -2.42
N LEU A 251 -15.78 -12.55 -1.56
CA LEU A 251 -17.14 -12.65 -1.06
C LEU A 251 -17.55 -11.40 -0.26
N LEU A 252 -16.63 -10.80 0.50
CA LEU A 252 -16.88 -9.56 1.25
C LEU A 252 -17.16 -8.35 0.34
N ARG A 253 -16.79 -8.41 -0.94
CA ARG A 253 -17.08 -7.36 -1.94
C ARG A 253 -18.18 -7.75 -2.93
N GLY A 254 -19.02 -8.73 -2.57
CA GLY A 254 -20.21 -9.12 -3.32
C GLY A 254 -19.98 -10.10 -4.47
N MET A 255 -18.76 -10.61 -4.66
CA MET A 255 -18.52 -11.67 -5.64
C MET A 255 -19.06 -13.02 -5.12
N TRP A 256 -19.39 -13.93 -6.02
CA TRP A 256 -19.93 -15.27 -5.68
C TRP A 256 -21.25 -15.23 -4.87
N PRO A 257 -22.27 -14.46 -5.29
CA PRO A 257 -23.46 -14.21 -4.47
C PRO A 257 -24.21 -15.49 -4.07
N GLY A 258 -24.24 -16.50 -4.94
CA GLY A 258 -24.86 -17.80 -4.63
C GLY A 258 -24.13 -18.59 -3.54
N LEU A 259 -22.79 -18.49 -3.46
CA LEU A 259 -21.99 -19.09 -2.38
C LEU A 259 -22.21 -18.32 -1.07
N ALA A 260 -22.12 -16.99 -1.12
CA ALA A 260 -22.34 -16.11 0.03
C ALA A 260 -23.72 -16.35 0.67
N ALA A 261 -24.78 -16.41 -0.15
CA ALA A 261 -26.14 -16.64 0.34
C ALA A 261 -26.31 -17.99 1.05
N ARG A 262 -25.66 -19.06 0.55
CA ARG A 262 -25.68 -20.37 1.20
C ARG A 262 -24.90 -20.38 2.51
N MET A 263 -23.76 -19.70 2.56
CA MET A 263 -22.97 -19.56 3.79
C MET A 263 -23.72 -18.77 4.86
N GLU A 264 -24.39 -17.68 4.47
CA GLU A 264 -25.22 -16.88 5.36
C GLU A 264 -26.44 -17.67 5.87
N ALA A 265 -27.16 -18.38 4.99
CA ALA A 265 -28.29 -19.21 5.38
C ALA A 265 -27.90 -20.34 6.35
N ALA A 266 -26.67 -20.85 6.22
CA ALA A 266 -26.10 -21.85 7.12
C ALA A 266 -25.49 -21.25 8.41
N GLY A 267 -25.51 -19.92 8.58
CA GLY A 267 -24.94 -19.25 9.75
C GLY A 267 -23.40 -19.29 9.82
N ILE A 268 -22.72 -19.54 8.69
CA ILE A 268 -21.25 -19.66 8.60
C ILE A 268 -20.57 -18.28 8.69
N TYR A 269 -21.10 -17.27 8.03
CA TYR A 269 -20.76 -15.86 8.29
C TYR A 269 -21.74 -14.96 7.54
N LYS A 270 -21.73 -13.67 7.88
CA LYS A 270 -22.42 -12.61 7.14
C LYS A 270 -21.47 -11.48 6.79
N CYS A 271 -21.80 -10.74 5.74
CA CYS A 271 -21.10 -9.51 5.38
C CYS A 271 -22.13 -8.41 5.17
N GLN A 272 -21.95 -7.30 5.87
CA GLN A 272 -22.88 -6.18 5.87
C GLN A 272 -22.13 -4.91 5.45
N PRO A 273 -22.54 -4.26 4.34
CA PRO A 273 -21.98 -2.99 3.93
C PRO A 273 -22.45 -1.88 4.88
N VAL A 274 -21.55 -0.98 5.25
CA VAL A 274 -21.84 0.23 6.04
C VAL A 274 -21.62 1.49 5.20
N PRO A 275 -22.50 2.50 5.30
CA PRO A 275 -22.43 3.67 4.43
C PRO A 275 -21.22 4.54 4.72
N ILE A 276 -20.70 5.16 3.65
CA ILE A 276 -19.56 6.08 3.69
C ILE A 276 -19.95 7.35 4.46
N ASN A 277 -19.21 7.66 5.52
CA ASN A 277 -19.35 8.90 6.30
C ASN A 277 -20.75 9.12 6.92
N ASP A 278 -21.50 8.06 7.21
CA ASP A 278 -22.77 8.11 7.93
C ASP A 278 -22.71 7.22 9.18
N TYR A 279 -22.39 7.86 10.32
CA TYR A 279 -22.25 7.16 11.60
C TYR A 279 -23.60 6.67 12.15
N ALA A 280 -24.69 7.39 11.90
CA ALA A 280 -26.00 7.01 12.44
C ALA A 280 -26.45 5.67 11.84
N ALA A 281 -26.32 5.53 10.52
CA ALA A 281 -26.60 4.27 9.83
C ALA A 281 -25.58 3.17 10.18
N PHE A 282 -24.29 3.51 10.37
CA PHE A 282 -23.31 2.55 10.89
C PHE A 282 -23.74 1.97 12.25
N ALA A 283 -24.14 2.82 13.19
CA ALA A 283 -24.54 2.40 14.53
C ALA A 283 -25.82 1.55 14.51
N GLU A 284 -26.79 1.87 13.64
CA GLU A 284 -28.00 1.06 13.45
C GLU A 284 -27.67 -0.35 12.91
N ILE A 285 -26.84 -0.42 11.87
CA ILE A 285 -26.38 -1.69 11.31
C ILE A 285 -25.59 -2.48 12.36
N PHE A 286 -24.67 -1.83 13.07
CA PHE A 286 -23.89 -2.47 14.14
C PHE A 286 -24.82 -3.08 15.20
N ALA A 287 -25.77 -2.32 15.73
CA ALA A 287 -26.68 -2.78 16.78
C ALA A 287 -27.54 -3.98 16.32
N ARG A 288 -28.04 -3.94 15.07
CA ARG A 288 -28.80 -5.04 14.49
C ARG A 288 -27.96 -6.32 14.38
N GLU A 289 -26.75 -6.21 13.86
CA GLU A 289 -25.89 -7.36 13.57
C GLU A 289 -25.12 -7.88 14.80
N HIS A 290 -24.96 -7.04 15.83
CA HIS A 290 -24.37 -7.37 17.12
C HIS A 290 -25.45 -7.79 18.15
N SER A 291 -26.40 -8.64 17.75
CA SER A 291 -27.51 -9.05 18.62
C SER A 291 -27.95 -10.50 18.37
N GLY A 292 -28.61 -11.10 19.37
CA GLY A 292 -29.18 -12.44 19.24
C GLY A 292 -28.14 -13.52 18.92
N ASN A 293 -28.31 -14.20 17.78
CA ASN A 293 -27.43 -15.28 17.33
C ASN A 293 -26.25 -14.81 16.45
N SER A 294 -26.17 -13.52 16.11
CA SER A 294 -25.04 -12.95 15.37
C SER A 294 -24.19 -12.07 16.27
N ARG A 295 -22.92 -11.91 15.89
CA ARG A 295 -22.02 -10.95 16.51
C ARG A 295 -21.10 -10.37 15.44
N VAL A 296 -20.89 -9.06 15.50
CA VAL A 296 -19.91 -8.41 14.63
C VAL A 296 -18.51 -8.97 14.95
N ALA A 297 -17.89 -9.55 13.94
CA ALA A 297 -16.58 -10.21 14.03
C ALA A 297 -15.42 -9.23 13.82
N GLY A 298 -15.63 -8.20 13.00
CA GLY A 298 -14.69 -7.12 12.76
C GLY A 298 -15.24 -6.07 11.80
N PHE A 299 -14.64 -4.88 11.83
CA PHE A 299 -14.87 -3.82 10.87
C PHE A 299 -13.62 -3.63 10.00
N MET A 300 -13.77 -3.84 8.69
CA MET A 300 -12.68 -3.77 7.70
C MET A 300 -12.90 -2.60 6.76
N HIS A 301 -11.92 -1.70 6.65
CA HIS A 301 -12.02 -0.56 5.76
C HIS A 301 -10.66 -0.01 5.30
N GLU A 302 -10.65 0.74 4.20
CA GLU A 302 -9.55 1.65 3.85
C GLU A 302 -9.88 3.05 4.44
N LEU A 303 -8.89 3.92 4.68
CA LEU A 303 -9.13 5.33 5.06
C LEU A 303 -9.41 6.22 3.83
N VAL A 304 -8.81 5.86 2.70
CA VAL A 304 -9.10 6.41 1.39
C VAL A 304 -9.49 5.24 0.49
N LEU A 305 -10.74 5.21 0.03
CA LEU A 305 -11.32 4.12 -0.76
C LEU A 305 -10.79 4.16 -2.20
N MET A 306 -9.51 3.87 -2.38
CA MET A 306 -8.80 4.03 -3.65
C MET A 306 -9.33 3.10 -4.75
N ASN A 307 -9.95 1.97 -4.38
CA ASN A 307 -10.66 1.09 -5.31
C ASN A 307 -12.12 1.53 -5.58
N TYR A 308 -12.58 2.60 -4.93
CA TYR A 308 -13.90 3.20 -5.09
C TYR A 308 -13.80 4.73 -5.14
N GLY A 309 -13.08 5.20 -6.17
CA GLY A 309 -13.00 6.63 -6.51
C GLY A 309 -12.04 7.46 -5.64
N GLY A 310 -11.26 6.85 -4.73
CA GLY A 310 -10.35 7.58 -3.83
C GLY A 310 -11.08 8.48 -2.84
N ILE A 311 -12.26 8.03 -2.39
CA ILE A 311 -13.09 8.76 -1.44
C ILE A 311 -12.47 8.67 -0.05
N ARG A 312 -12.23 9.82 0.58
CA ARG A 312 -11.69 9.90 1.94
C ARG A 312 -12.79 9.72 2.98
N LEU A 313 -12.53 8.88 3.98
CA LEU A 313 -13.36 8.80 5.17
C LEU A 313 -13.08 10.00 6.08
N GLN A 314 -14.13 10.59 6.63
CA GLN A 314 -14.03 11.73 7.55
C GLN A 314 -13.48 11.27 8.90
N ASN A 315 -12.57 12.04 9.49
CA ASN A 315 -11.95 11.70 10.77
C ASN A 315 -13.00 11.44 11.87
N ALA A 316 -13.98 12.34 12.00
CA ALA A 316 -15.07 12.18 12.97
C ALA A 316 -15.87 10.88 12.80
N TYR A 317 -16.12 10.45 11.56
CA TYR A 317 -16.80 9.18 11.27
C TYR A 317 -15.95 7.99 11.70
N VAL A 318 -14.67 7.96 11.31
CA VAL A 318 -13.75 6.86 11.62
C VAL A 318 -13.58 6.71 13.13
N GLN A 319 -13.33 7.81 13.84
CA GLN A 319 -13.20 7.83 15.30
C GLN A 319 -14.46 7.32 16.01
N ALA A 320 -15.64 7.76 15.59
CA ALA A 320 -16.90 7.31 16.18
C ALA A 320 -17.16 5.81 15.94
N CYS A 321 -16.89 5.31 14.72
CA CYS A 321 -17.03 3.89 14.42
C CYS A 321 -16.04 3.02 15.21
N HIS A 322 -14.78 3.45 15.32
CA HIS A 322 -13.74 2.73 16.07
C HIS A 322 -14.07 2.69 17.55
N LYS A 323 -14.52 3.81 18.12
CA LYS A 323 -14.97 3.86 19.52
C LYS A 323 -16.09 2.86 19.78
N LEU A 324 -17.13 2.83 18.93
CA LEU A 324 -18.23 1.87 19.07
C LEU A 324 -17.74 0.41 18.96
N CYS A 325 -16.80 0.13 18.06
CA CYS A 325 -16.20 -1.19 17.94
C CYS A 325 -15.40 -1.58 19.19
N GLN A 326 -14.56 -0.69 19.70
CA GLN A 326 -13.73 -0.91 20.89
C GLN A 326 -14.59 -1.16 22.15
N GLU A 327 -15.63 -0.36 22.37
CA GLU A 327 -16.59 -0.52 23.49
C GLU A 327 -17.30 -1.89 23.48
N ASN A 328 -17.33 -2.58 22.34
CA ASN A 328 -17.99 -3.88 22.16
C ASN A 328 -17.00 -5.04 21.85
N GLU A 329 -15.69 -4.81 22.05
CA GLU A 329 -14.61 -5.76 21.75
C GLU A 329 -14.66 -6.30 20.31
N VAL A 330 -14.98 -5.43 19.35
CA VAL A 330 -14.95 -5.71 17.93
C VAL A 330 -13.63 -5.20 17.35
N PRO A 331 -12.79 -6.06 16.76
CA PRO A 331 -11.52 -5.62 16.21
C PRO A 331 -11.73 -4.78 14.96
N VAL A 332 -10.89 -3.75 14.83
CA VAL A 332 -10.86 -2.88 13.65
C VAL A 332 -9.64 -3.23 12.78
N PHE A 333 -9.87 -3.39 11.48
CA PHE A 333 -8.84 -3.57 10.47
C PHE A 333 -8.81 -2.42 9.49
N ILE A 334 -7.64 -1.80 9.38
CA ILE A 334 -7.37 -0.79 8.36
C ILE A 334 -6.49 -1.40 7.26
N ASP A 335 -7.03 -1.46 6.05
CA ASP A 335 -6.25 -1.80 4.87
C ASP A 335 -5.51 -0.55 4.37
N GLU A 336 -4.21 -0.50 4.65
CA GLU A 336 -3.30 0.56 4.23
C GLU A 336 -2.38 0.13 3.09
N ILE A 337 -2.73 -0.95 2.38
CA ILE A 337 -1.96 -1.42 1.22
C ILE A 337 -1.83 -0.30 0.16
N GLN A 338 -2.82 0.58 0.05
CA GLN A 338 -2.82 1.69 -0.92
C GLN A 338 -2.55 3.08 -0.32
N SER A 339 -2.64 3.31 0.99
CA SER A 339 -2.39 4.63 1.60
C SER A 339 -0.97 4.77 2.15
N CYS A 340 -0.59 3.90 3.09
CA CYS A 340 0.66 3.88 3.87
C CYS A 340 1.71 4.94 3.53
N MET A 341 2.72 4.58 2.73
CA MET A 341 3.96 5.33 2.51
C MET A 341 3.79 6.74 1.92
N TRP A 342 2.56 7.14 1.57
CA TRP A 342 2.23 8.48 1.12
C TRP A 342 1.73 9.41 2.22
N SER A 343 1.58 8.89 3.44
CA SER A 343 1.46 9.70 4.65
C SER A 343 2.86 10.15 5.10
N PRO A 344 3.04 11.39 5.57
CA PRO A 344 4.27 11.82 6.25
C PRO A 344 4.56 11.01 7.54
N GLU A 345 3.57 10.31 8.08
CA GLU A 345 3.69 9.41 9.23
C GLU A 345 3.98 7.94 8.81
N MET A 346 4.15 7.68 7.50
CA MET A 346 4.20 6.36 6.84
C MET A 346 2.94 5.48 6.94
N LEU A 347 2.08 5.78 7.91
CA LEU A 347 0.84 5.07 8.22
C LEU A 347 -0.26 6.11 8.45
N LEU A 348 -1.22 6.18 7.53
CA LEU A 348 -2.23 7.24 7.50
C LEU A 348 -3.15 7.23 8.72
N TYR A 349 -3.40 6.06 9.33
CA TYR A 349 -4.26 5.97 10.51
C TYR A 349 -3.73 6.79 11.70
N LYS A 350 -2.42 7.04 11.75
CA LYS A 350 -1.81 7.87 12.79
C LYS A 350 -2.31 9.31 12.72
N GLU A 351 -2.50 9.84 11.51
CA GLU A 351 -3.08 11.17 11.29
C GLU A 351 -4.56 11.26 11.69
N TYR A 352 -5.24 10.11 11.73
CA TYR A 352 -6.60 10.03 12.24
C TYR A 352 -6.64 9.93 13.77
N GLY A 353 -5.53 9.64 14.45
CA GLY A 353 -5.49 9.41 15.90
C GLY A 353 -6.15 8.10 16.32
N CYS A 354 -6.18 7.10 15.43
CA CYS A 354 -6.82 5.81 15.66
C CYS A 354 -5.86 4.78 16.27
N ARG A 355 -6.42 3.75 16.92
CA ARG A 355 -5.69 2.57 17.42
C ARG A 355 -6.40 1.30 16.95
N PRO A 356 -6.16 0.85 15.69
CA PRO A 356 -6.78 -0.36 15.16
C PRO A 356 -6.12 -1.61 15.74
N ASP A 357 -6.78 -2.75 15.60
CA ASP A 357 -6.22 -4.07 15.97
C ASP A 357 -5.39 -4.69 14.86
N PHE A 358 -5.59 -4.22 13.62
CA PHE A 358 -4.90 -4.71 12.44
C PHE A 358 -4.60 -3.58 11.46
N VAL A 359 -3.41 -3.62 10.86
CA VAL A 359 -3.03 -2.77 9.72
C VAL A 359 -2.29 -3.61 8.67
N ALA A 360 -2.80 -3.62 7.43
CA ALA A 360 -2.12 -4.28 6.31
C ALA A 360 -1.31 -3.25 5.52
N ILE A 361 -0.05 -3.56 5.23
CA ILE A 361 0.87 -2.71 4.46
C ILE A 361 1.58 -3.51 3.36
N GLY A 362 1.98 -2.86 2.27
CA GLY A 362 2.51 -3.52 1.06
C GLY A 362 2.69 -2.54 -0.09
N LYS A 363 2.65 -3.02 -1.33
CA LYS A 363 2.79 -2.20 -2.55
C LYS A 363 3.98 -1.22 -2.43
N GLY A 364 3.72 0.08 -2.39
CA GLY A 364 4.76 1.11 -2.32
C GLY A 364 5.54 1.16 -1.01
N PHE A 365 5.18 0.39 0.02
CA PHE A 365 5.97 0.32 1.26
C PHE A 365 7.36 -0.29 1.02
N SER A 366 7.50 -1.26 0.12
CA SER A 366 8.80 -1.80 -0.32
C SER A 366 9.38 -1.07 -1.55
N GLY A 367 8.77 0.04 -1.97
CA GLY A 367 9.05 0.69 -3.25
C GLY A 367 8.76 -0.14 -4.48
N GLY A 368 7.98 -1.23 -4.37
CA GLY A 368 7.68 -2.11 -5.49
C GLY A 368 8.85 -2.98 -5.95
N THR A 369 9.96 -3.05 -5.19
CA THR A 369 11.14 -3.85 -5.58
C THR A 369 10.92 -5.35 -5.44
N TYR A 370 10.11 -5.77 -4.45
CA TYR A 370 9.77 -7.16 -4.22
C TYR A 370 8.27 -7.31 -3.91
N PRO A 371 7.63 -8.44 -4.30
CA PRO A 371 6.32 -8.82 -3.80
C PRO A 371 6.39 -9.06 -2.29
N ALA A 372 5.93 -8.08 -1.52
CA ALA A 372 5.94 -8.14 -0.07
C ALA A 372 4.79 -7.32 0.54
N SER A 373 4.27 -7.83 1.64
CA SER A 373 3.27 -7.19 2.49
C SER A 373 3.46 -7.59 3.95
N ARG A 374 2.93 -6.82 4.88
CA ARG A 374 2.94 -7.15 6.31
C ARG A 374 1.55 -6.94 6.88
N LEU A 375 1.17 -7.79 7.82
CA LEU A 375 0.05 -7.52 8.72
C LEU A 375 0.64 -7.16 10.07
N LEU A 376 0.40 -5.93 10.52
CA LEU A 376 0.61 -5.56 11.92
C LEU A 376 -0.67 -5.92 12.67
N CYS A 377 -0.53 -6.55 13.85
CA CYS A 377 -1.66 -6.85 14.71
C CYS A 377 -1.34 -6.68 16.19
N SER A 378 -2.39 -6.63 17.01
CA SER A 378 -2.25 -6.67 18.45
C SER A 378 -2.01 -8.08 18.97
N ALA A 379 -1.28 -8.21 20.08
CA ALA A 379 -1.03 -9.51 20.73
C ALA A 379 -2.32 -10.30 21.00
N LYS A 380 -3.42 -9.63 21.40
CA LYS A 380 -4.74 -10.27 21.61
C LYS A 380 -5.30 -10.93 20.36
N MET A 381 -4.96 -10.41 19.18
CA MET A 381 -5.41 -10.93 17.88
C MET A 381 -4.44 -11.94 17.26
N ASP A 382 -3.22 -12.08 17.79
CA ASP A 382 -2.25 -13.09 17.36
C ASP A 382 -2.62 -14.48 17.89
N ASN A 383 -3.72 -15.02 17.35
CA ASN A 383 -4.41 -16.21 17.86
C ASN A 383 -4.37 -17.42 16.90
N LEU A 384 -3.54 -17.34 15.86
CA LEU A 384 -3.29 -18.45 14.94
C LEU A 384 -2.04 -19.21 15.38
N ASN A 385 -2.02 -20.54 15.23
CA ASN A 385 -0.74 -21.25 15.30
C ASN A 385 0.08 -21.01 14.04
N GLN A 386 1.33 -21.48 14.07
CA GLN A 386 2.24 -21.40 12.94
C GLN A 386 1.60 -21.97 11.66
N PHE A 387 0.97 -23.15 11.69
CA PHE A 387 0.29 -23.72 10.51
C PHE A 387 -0.85 -22.84 9.98
N GLY A 388 -1.57 -22.16 10.88
CA GLY A 388 -2.63 -21.23 10.55
C GLY A 388 -2.11 -19.93 9.95
N ALA A 389 -0.91 -19.47 10.30
CA ALA A 389 -0.32 -18.22 9.78
C ALA A 389 0.77 -18.42 8.71
N LEU A 390 1.19 -19.68 8.46
CA LEU A 390 2.35 -20.02 7.61
C LEU A 390 2.16 -19.55 6.16
N VAL A 391 3.23 -18.99 5.60
CA VAL A 391 3.44 -18.84 4.16
C VAL A 391 4.81 -19.41 3.79
N THR A 392 4.93 -20.08 2.64
CA THR A 392 6.20 -20.71 2.22
C THR A 392 7.29 -19.69 1.97
N ASN A 393 6.91 -18.60 1.30
CA ASN A 393 7.71 -17.42 1.01
C ASN A 393 7.09 -16.25 1.81
N GLY A 394 7.78 -15.14 2.04
CA GLY A 394 7.28 -14.00 2.84
C GLY A 394 8.24 -13.51 3.92
N GLN A 395 9.33 -14.24 4.18
CA GLN A 395 10.35 -13.93 5.19
C GLN A 395 11.67 -13.43 4.58
N GLU A 396 11.65 -13.05 3.30
CA GLU A 396 12.81 -12.71 2.49
C GLU A 396 13.58 -11.49 3.03
N GLU A 397 14.88 -11.66 3.29
CA GLU A 397 15.73 -10.62 3.88
C GLU A 397 15.90 -9.40 2.97
N LEU A 398 16.01 -9.59 1.65
CA LEU A 398 16.15 -8.49 0.69
C LEU A 398 14.83 -7.73 0.50
N ALA A 399 13.70 -8.42 0.59
CA ALA A 399 12.40 -7.75 0.61
C ALA A 399 12.27 -6.88 1.85
N SER A 400 12.72 -7.38 3.01
CA SER A 400 12.72 -6.61 4.26
C SER A 400 13.71 -5.43 4.24
N LEU A 401 14.86 -5.59 3.60
CA LEU A 401 15.79 -4.47 3.38
C LEU A 401 15.18 -3.37 2.51
N ALA A 402 14.38 -3.72 1.49
CA ALA A 402 13.70 -2.73 0.66
C ALA A 402 12.75 -1.86 1.51
N TYR A 403 11.97 -2.45 2.42
CA TYR A 403 11.16 -1.70 3.38
C TYR A 403 12.00 -0.75 4.23
N LEU A 404 13.11 -1.23 4.81
CA LEU A 404 13.96 -0.40 5.67
C LEU A 404 14.54 0.80 4.91
N ILE A 405 14.92 0.62 3.65
CA ILE A 405 15.38 1.70 2.76
C ILE A 405 14.25 2.71 2.53
N THR A 406 13.04 2.25 2.17
CA THR A 406 11.89 3.13 1.92
C THR A 406 11.49 3.90 3.18
N MET A 407 11.40 3.22 4.32
CA MET A 407 11.10 3.83 5.63
C MET A 407 12.13 4.89 5.99
N ARG A 408 13.42 4.60 5.78
CA ARG A 408 14.48 5.56 6.08
C ARG A 408 14.38 6.82 5.22
N PHE A 409 14.08 6.68 3.93
CA PHE A 409 13.82 7.84 3.07
C PHE A 409 12.62 8.64 3.57
N ALA A 410 11.50 7.97 3.86
CA ALA A 410 10.25 8.62 4.24
C ALA A 410 10.37 9.38 5.57
N GLU A 411 11.06 8.82 6.56
CA GLU A 411 11.25 9.44 7.88
C GLU A 411 12.02 10.76 7.77
N GLU A 412 13.13 10.76 7.03
CA GLU A 412 13.98 11.94 6.82
C GLU A 412 13.32 12.99 5.92
N ASN A 413 12.28 12.58 5.16
CA ASN A 413 11.59 13.44 4.19
C ASN A 413 10.11 13.70 4.53
N ALA A 414 9.68 13.44 5.77
CA ALA A 414 8.28 13.61 6.19
C ALA A 414 7.74 15.03 5.90
N ALA A 415 8.54 16.07 6.16
CA ALA A 415 8.18 17.46 5.87
C ALA A 415 7.96 17.69 4.36
N HIS A 416 8.83 17.14 3.51
CA HIS A 416 8.68 17.24 2.07
C HIS A 416 7.42 16.51 1.58
N ILE A 417 7.16 15.30 2.06
CA ILE A 417 5.97 14.51 1.68
C ILE A 417 4.70 15.30 2.01
N LYS A 418 4.64 15.91 3.20
CA LYS A 418 3.53 16.76 3.62
C LYS A 418 3.37 17.99 2.71
N GLU A 419 4.45 18.72 2.46
CA GLU A 419 4.43 19.93 1.61
C GLU A 419 4.03 19.61 0.16
N ALA A 420 4.59 18.55 -0.42
CA ALA A 420 4.28 18.10 -1.77
C ALA A 420 2.80 17.70 -1.89
N GLY A 421 2.28 16.97 -0.89
CA GLY A 421 0.86 16.61 -0.83
C GLY A 421 -0.06 17.83 -0.77
N LEU A 422 0.25 18.82 0.09
CA LEU A 422 -0.53 20.06 0.18
C LEU A 422 -0.51 20.85 -1.13
N SER A 423 0.66 20.97 -1.75
CA SER A 423 0.83 21.63 -3.04
C SER A 423 0.04 20.92 -4.15
N TRP A 424 0.06 19.59 -4.19
CA TRP A 424 -0.67 18.81 -5.18
C TRP A 424 -2.18 19.02 -5.07
N GLN A 425 -2.74 18.91 -3.86
CA GLN A 425 -4.16 19.14 -3.60
C GLN A 425 -4.59 20.58 -3.96
N LYS A 426 -3.74 21.57 -3.64
CA LYS A 426 -3.98 22.96 -4.01
C LYS A 426 -4.05 23.14 -5.53
N MET A 427 -3.07 22.62 -6.27
CA MET A 427 -3.04 22.75 -7.73
C MET A 427 -4.25 22.07 -8.40
N LEU A 428 -4.67 20.91 -7.91
CA LEU A 428 -5.88 20.23 -8.40
C LEU A 428 -7.16 21.00 -8.08
N THR A 429 -7.25 21.63 -6.90
CA THR A 429 -8.39 22.46 -6.52
C THR A 429 -8.48 23.70 -7.41
N GLU A 430 -7.35 24.35 -7.71
CA GLU A 430 -7.30 25.46 -8.66
C GLU A 430 -7.68 25.04 -10.08
N LEU A 431 -7.25 23.85 -10.52
CA LEU A 431 -7.67 23.25 -11.79
C LEU A 431 -9.19 23.02 -11.83
N GLN A 432 -9.76 22.48 -10.75
CA GLN A 432 -11.20 22.27 -10.62
C GLN A 432 -11.99 23.59 -10.66
N GLY A 433 -11.52 24.63 -9.97
CA GLY A 433 -12.16 25.96 -9.97
C GLY A 433 -12.26 26.58 -11.37
N LYS A 434 -11.30 26.29 -12.26
CA LYS A 434 -11.32 26.72 -13.67
C LYS A 434 -12.20 25.84 -14.57
N ASN A 435 -12.54 24.64 -14.12
CA ASN A 435 -13.20 23.60 -14.92
C ASN A 435 -14.45 23.03 -14.24
N THR A 436 -15.19 23.84 -13.49
CA THR A 436 -16.36 23.41 -12.68
C THR A 436 -17.50 22.75 -13.48
N HIS A 437 -17.56 23.04 -14.79
CA HIS A 437 -18.51 22.44 -15.73
C HIS A 437 -18.15 20.99 -16.12
N LEU A 438 -16.88 20.57 -15.97
CA LEU A 438 -16.42 19.19 -16.19
C LEU A 438 -16.15 18.47 -14.87
N ILE A 439 -15.45 19.14 -13.95
CA ILE A 439 -14.96 18.60 -12.69
C ILE A 439 -15.91 19.00 -11.56
N LYS A 440 -16.51 17.98 -10.94
CA LYS A 440 -17.42 18.11 -9.80
C LYS A 440 -16.68 18.45 -8.51
N LYS A 441 -15.61 17.74 -8.19
CA LYS A 441 -14.81 17.92 -6.97
C LYS A 441 -13.44 17.24 -7.08
N ILE A 442 -12.55 17.63 -6.17
CA ILE A 442 -11.30 16.92 -5.88
C ILE A 442 -11.47 16.17 -4.56
N GLU A 443 -10.94 14.96 -4.48
CA GLU A 443 -10.98 14.09 -3.30
C GLU A 443 -9.64 13.37 -3.13
N GLY A 444 -9.43 12.73 -1.99
CA GLY A 444 -8.20 12.00 -1.64
C GLY A 444 -7.49 12.62 -0.44
N ASP A 445 -6.19 12.35 -0.33
CA ASP A 445 -5.35 12.88 0.75
C ASP A 445 -3.88 13.01 0.30
N GLY A 446 -3.28 14.19 0.51
CA GLY A 446 -1.91 14.49 0.10
C GLY A 446 -1.64 14.19 -1.38
N LEU A 447 -0.68 13.31 -1.65
CA LEU A 447 -0.31 12.90 -3.01
C LEU A 447 -1.28 11.86 -3.62
N LEU A 448 -2.22 11.29 -2.85
CA LEU A 448 -3.34 10.50 -3.36
C LEU A 448 -4.46 11.45 -3.74
N ALA A 449 -4.80 11.51 -5.01
CA ALA A 449 -5.84 12.42 -5.48
C ALA A 449 -6.78 11.78 -6.49
N SER A 450 -8.00 12.28 -6.49
CA SER A 450 -9.06 11.85 -7.38
C SER A 450 -9.79 13.07 -7.93
N ILE A 451 -9.90 13.13 -9.25
CA ILE A 451 -10.60 14.20 -9.97
C ILE A 451 -11.95 13.64 -10.38
N PHE A 452 -13.02 14.08 -9.72
CA PHE A 452 -14.37 13.60 -9.99
C PHE A 452 -15.00 14.42 -11.11
N PHE A 453 -15.51 13.75 -12.14
CA PHE A 453 -16.21 14.37 -13.26
C PHE A 453 -17.72 14.34 -13.03
N HIS A 454 -18.46 15.21 -13.72
CA HIS A 454 -19.92 15.09 -13.76
C HIS A 454 -20.38 13.92 -14.64
N GLN A 455 -19.58 13.52 -15.63
CA GLN A 455 -19.90 12.50 -16.62
C GLN A 455 -18.78 11.46 -16.76
N ALA A 456 -19.15 10.18 -16.82
CA ALA A 456 -18.19 9.07 -16.96
C ALA A 456 -17.41 9.11 -18.27
N GLU A 457 -18.07 9.46 -19.37
CA GLU A 457 -17.42 9.60 -20.67
C GLU A 457 -16.28 10.62 -20.63
N LYS A 458 -16.49 11.77 -19.97
CA LYS A 458 -15.47 12.82 -19.85
C LYS A 458 -14.28 12.37 -19.00
N ALA A 459 -14.51 11.60 -17.94
CA ALA A 459 -13.41 11.01 -17.15
C ALA A 459 -12.56 10.04 -17.99
N VAL A 460 -13.20 9.20 -18.81
CA VAL A 460 -12.51 8.26 -19.71
C VAL A 460 -11.72 8.99 -20.78
N GLN A 461 -12.35 9.94 -21.49
CA GLN A 461 -11.70 10.74 -22.53
C GLN A 461 -10.51 11.54 -21.98
N PHE A 462 -10.65 12.11 -20.78
CA PHE A 462 -9.57 12.79 -20.09
C PHE A 462 -8.39 11.85 -19.81
N CYS A 463 -8.64 10.66 -19.25
CA CYS A 463 -7.58 9.71 -18.95
C CYS A 463 -6.91 9.16 -20.22
N GLN A 464 -7.67 8.93 -21.30
CA GLN A 464 -7.12 8.51 -22.59
C GLN A 464 -6.18 9.58 -23.15
N LYS A 465 -6.62 10.86 -23.19
CA LYS A 465 -5.76 11.98 -23.63
C LYS A 465 -4.48 12.10 -22.81
N MET A 466 -4.58 11.99 -21.49
CA MET A 466 -3.40 12.06 -20.61
C MET A 466 -2.40 10.92 -20.89
N GLN A 467 -2.89 9.70 -21.14
CA GLN A 467 -2.03 8.56 -21.45
C GLN A 467 -1.46 8.61 -22.87
N GLU A 468 -2.30 8.82 -23.89
CA GLU A 468 -1.92 8.69 -25.30
C GLU A 468 -1.20 9.92 -25.85
N LYS A 469 -1.62 11.14 -25.45
CA LYS A 469 -1.05 12.39 -25.97
C LYS A 469 0.03 12.97 -25.07
N HIS A 470 -0.02 12.66 -23.78
CA HIS A 470 0.86 13.29 -22.80
C HIS A 470 1.75 12.29 -22.06
N HIS A 471 1.60 10.98 -22.32
CA HIS A 471 2.39 9.92 -21.68
C HIS A 471 2.39 10.06 -20.14
N VAL A 472 1.24 10.38 -19.54
CA VAL A 472 1.07 10.46 -18.09
C VAL A 472 0.17 9.32 -17.65
N ASP A 473 0.66 8.44 -16.76
CA ASP A 473 -0.18 7.36 -16.25
C ASP A 473 -1.29 7.90 -15.33
N ILE A 474 -2.53 7.69 -15.75
CA ILE A 474 -3.72 8.06 -15.00
C ILE A 474 -4.82 7.06 -15.36
N SER A 475 -5.68 6.73 -14.41
CA SER A 475 -6.73 5.73 -14.66
C SER A 475 -8.11 6.27 -14.33
N ALA A 476 -9.05 6.04 -15.24
CA ALA A 476 -10.46 6.23 -14.98
C ALA A 476 -11.02 5.09 -14.11
N GLN A 477 -11.75 5.45 -13.06
CA GLN A 477 -12.56 4.53 -12.26
C GLN A 477 -14.00 4.60 -12.77
N THR A 478 -14.30 3.82 -13.81
CA THR A 478 -15.63 3.76 -14.45
C THR A 478 -16.15 2.33 -14.62
N TYR A 479 -15.38 1.32 -14.24
CA TYR A 479 -15.73 -0.10 -14.43
C TYR A 479 -16.72 -0.63 -13.39
N LYS A 480 -16.83 0.03 -12.22
CA LYS A 480 -17.93 -0.21 -11.28
C LYS A 480 -19.04 0.73 -11.68
N ALA A 481 -20.21 0.19 -12.05
CA ALA A 481 -21.33 0.97 -12.57
C ALA A 481 -21.70 2.16 -11.67
N ASP A 482 -21.42 2.04 -10.36
CA ASP A 482 -21.82 2.97 -9.32
C ASP A 482 -20.65 3.68 -8.62
N CYS A 483 -19.42 3.46 -9.08
CA CYS A 483 -18.32 4.32 -8.67
C CYS A 483 -18.50 5.66 -9.37
N PRO A 484 -18.48 6.79 -8.63
CA PRO A 484 -18.51 8.07 -9.29
C PRO A 484 -17.34 8.19 -10.26
N PRO A 485 -17.54 8.82 -11.42
CA PRO A 485 -16.54 8.85 -12.46
C PRO A 485 -15.36 9.70 -12.02
N ALA A 486 -14.24 9.04 -11.75
CA ALA A 486 -13.05 9.68 -11.21
C ALA A 486 -11.79 9.31 -12.01
N ALA A 487 -10.91 10.29 -12.20
CA ALA A 487 -9.54 10.04 -12.63
C ALA A 487 -8.62 9.99 -11.41
N LEU A 488 -7.94 8.87 -11.20
CA LEU A 488 -7.05 8.69 -10.04
C LEU A 488 -5.62 9.07 -10.37
N SER A 489 -5.02 9.85 -9.48
CA SER A 489 -3.59 10.17 -9.47
C SER A 489 -2.99 9.81 -8.11
N LYS A 490 -1.75 9.33 -8.14
CA LYS A 490 -0.92 9.06 -6.97
C LYS A 490 0.55 9.26 -7.35
N LEU A 491 1.09 10.43 -7.03
CA LEU A 491 2.47 10.77 -7.42
C LEU A 491 3.49 10.06 -6.51
N PRO A 492 4.69 9.72 -7.00
CA PRO A 492 5.76 9.19 -6.14
C PRO A 492 6.19 10.24 -5.10
N LEU A 493 6.78 9.81 -4.00
CA LEU A 493 7.24 10.68 -2.91
C LEU A 493 8.41 11.58 -3.32
N ILE A 494 9.09 11.23 -4.41
CA ILE A 494 10.14 12.03 -5.02
C ILE A 494 9.60 13.08 -6.02
N ALA A 495 8.28 13.23 -6.14
CA ALA A 495 7.67 14.15 -7.09
C ALA A 495 8.09 15.60 -6.79
N SER A 496 8.72 16.23 -7.77
CA SER A 496 9.11 17.63 -7.69
C SER A 496 7.94 18.56 -8.00
N GLU A 497 8.04 19.81 -7.56
CA GLU A 497 7.06 20.85 -7.92
C GLU A 497 6.99 21.06 -9.44
N LYS A 498 8.13 20.95 -10.14
CA LYS A 498 8.16 21.06 -11.61
C LYS A 498 7.38 19.92 -12.27
N MET A 499 7.54 18.68 -11.78
CA MET A 499 6.76 17.53 -12.26
C MET A 499 5.26 17.76 -12.04
N MET A 500 4.86 18.18 -10.83
CA MET A 500 3.45 18.48 -10.51
C MET A 500 2.86 19.54 -11.44
N ARG A 501 3.56 20.67 -11.61
CA ARG A 501 3.13 21.77 -12.51
C ARG A 501 3.03 21.32 -13.96
N ARG A 502 3.98 20.49 -14.42
CA ARG A 502 3.96 19.91 -15.77
C ARG A 502 2.72 19.05 -15.98
N ILE A 503 2.39 18.18 -15.04
CA ILE A 503 1.19 17.34 -15.09
C ILE A 503 -0.07 18.22 -15.13
N ILE A 504 -0.18 19.23 -14.25
CA ILE A 504 -1.32 20.15 -14.22
C ILE A 504 -1.49 20.92 -15.53
N ALA A 505 -0.39 21.33 -16.16
CA ALA A 505 -0.42 21.98 -17.47
C ALA A 505 -1.00 21.03 -18.54
N LYS A 506 -0.60 19.74 -18.54
CA LYS A 506 -1.16 18.73 -19.44
C LYS A 506 -2.62 18.42 -19.15
N MET A 507 -3.01 18.35 -17.88
CA MET A 507 -4.41 18.21 -17.49
C MET A 507 -5.25 19.38 -17.99
N SER A 508 -4.75 20.61 -17.87
CA SER A 508 -5.43 21.82 -18.35
C SER A 508 -5.65 21.80 -19.86
N VAL A 509 -4.63 21.41 -20.64
CA VAL A 509 -4.74 21.24 -22.10
C VAL A 509 -5.80 20.18 -22.43
N SER A 510 -5.74 19.02 -21.77
CA SER A 510 -6.69 17.94 -22.00
C SER A 510 -8.13 18.35 -21.67
N LEU A 511 -8.36 19.10 -20.60
CA LEU A 511 -9.70 19.56 -20.21
C LEU A 511 -10.26 20.60 -21.20
N ASN A 512 -9.44 21.54 -21.67
CA ASN A 512 -9.86 22.52 -22.68
C ASN A 512 -10.28 21.84 -23.98
N GLU A 513 -9.58 20.78 -24.39
CA GLU A 513 -9.93 19.99 -25.58
C GLU A 513 -11.21 19.17 -25.43
N LEU A 514 -11.72 18.95 -24.21
CA LEU A 514 -12.99 18.27 -23.97
C LEU A 514 -14.20 19.21 -24.00
N GLN A 515 -13.95 20.52 -24.00
CA GLN A 515 -14.95 21.59 -24.15
C GLN A 515 -15.28 21.88 -25.61
N ALA A 516 -14.27 21.83 -26.48
CA ALA A 516 -14.39 21.95 -27.93
C ALA A 516 -15.08 20.71 -28.52
#